data_AF-A0A1H3S5W1-F1
#
_entry.id   AF-A0A1H3S5W1-F1
#
_cell.length_a   1.000
_cell.length_b   1.000
_cell.length_c   1.000
_cell.angle_alpha   90.00
_cell.angle_beta   90.00
_cell.angle_gamma   90.00
#
_symmetry.space_group_name_H-M   'P 1'
#
loop_
_entity.id
_entity.type
_entity.pdbx_description
1 polymer ?
#
loop_
_entity_poly.entity_id
_entity_poly.type
_entity_poly.pdbx_seq_one_letter_code
_entity_poly.pdbx_strand_id
1 'polypeptide(L)'
;MKIFNNSGIDKMMQAYRKQEHRKESFKLNRGSKNDELSLSSTAKDYQIAMNALKNTPDIRKEKVEAIKEQIRTGTYVIDSGKIAEKILGNINFDKRV
;
A
#
# COMPACT_ATOMS: atom_id res chain seq x y z
N MET A 1 41.12 27.57 60.24
CA MET A 1 39.69 27.17 60.24
C MET A 1 39.58 25.85 59.50
N LYS A 2 39.13 24.75 60.15
CA LYS A 2 39.01 23.42 59.53
C LYS A 2 37.53 23.06 59.47
N ILE A 3 37.00 22.89 58.27
CA ILE A 3 35.60 22.51 58.03
C ILE A 3 35.56 20.99 57.92
N PHE A 4 34.79 20.31 58.77
CA PHE A 4 34.63 18.86 58.72
C PHE A 4 33.59 18.47 57.67
N ASN A 5 33.96 17.55 56.77
CA ASN A 5 33.06 17.00 55.75
C ASN A 5 32.02 16.09 56.42
N ASN A 6 30.73 16.44 56.32
CA ASN A 6 29.63 15.71 56.93
C ASN A 6 29.14 14.58 56.00
N SER A 7 29.62 13.35 56.25
CA SER A 7 29.30 12.10 55.52
C SER A 7 27.81 11.79 55.36
N GLY A 8 26.93 12.40 56.17
CA GLY A 8 25.47 12.23 56.06
C GLY A 8 24.90 12.77 54.74
N ILE A 9 25.50 13.83 54.18
CA ILE A 9 25.02 14.48 52.96
C ILE A 9 25.30 13.59 51.73
N ASP A 10 26.47 12.94 51.69
CA ASP A 10 26.84 12.04 50.59
C ASP A 10 25.92 10.82 50.50
N LYS A 11 25.50 10.27 51.65
CA LYS A 11 24.56 9.14 51.71
C LYS A 11 23.16 9.54 51.25
N MET A 12 22.72 10.76 51.59
CA MET A 12 21.43 11.31 51.15
C MET A 12 21.43 11.53 49.62
N MET A 13 22.51 12.07 49.07
CA MET A 13 22.65 12.29 47.62
C MET A 13 22.66 10.98 46.82
N GLN A 14 23.23 9.90 47.38
CA GLN A 14 23.18 8.57 46.76
C GLN A 14 21.76 7.97 46.76
N ALA A 15 20.99 8.19 47.84
CA ALA A 15 19.60 7.74 47.91
C ALA A 15 18.71 8.45 46.87
N TYR A 16 18.90 9.77 46.69
CA TYR A 16 18.21 10.55 45.66
C TYR A 16 18.56 10.10 44.23
N ARG A 17 19.85 9.86 43.95
CA ARG A 17 20.29 9.34 42.63
C ARG A 17 19.75 7.94 42.32
N LYS A 18 19.53 7.10 43.33
CA LYS A 18 18.98 5.74 43.16
C LYS A 18 17.49 5.75 42.79
N GLN A 19 16.79 6.86 43.02
CA GLN A 19 15.36 7.01 42.73
C GLN A 19 15.08 7.45 41.27
N GLU A 20 15.96 8.25 40.65
CA GLU A 20 15.78 8.69 39.25
C GLU A 20 15.97 7.56 38.21
N HIS A 21 16.71 6.51 38.54
CA HIS A 21 17.04 5.42 37.60
C HIS A 21 16.20 4.15 37.75
N ARG A 22 15.17 4.14 38.62
CA ARG A 22 14.12 3.10 38.54
C ARG A 22 13.07 3.47 37.50
N LYS A 23 13.49 3.62 36.25
CA LYS A 23 12.60 3.22 35.15
C LYS A 23 12.66 1.70 35.15
N GLU A 24 11.78 1.09 35.93
CA GLU A 24 11.45 -0.32 35.76
C GLU A 24 11.03 -0.47 34.30
N SER A 25 11.98 -0.91 33.46
CA SER A 25 11.63 -1.51 32.20
C SER A 25 10.86 -2.77 32.60
N PHE A 26 9.54 -2.65 32.71
CA PHE A 26 8.64 -3.78 32.56
C PHE A 26 9.07 -4.43 31.25
N LYS A 27 9.93 -5.46 31.35
CA LYS A 27 10.06 -6.47 30.31
C LYS A 27 8.70 -7.15 30.32
N LEU A 28 7.77 -6.51 29.63
CA LEU A 28 6.62 -7.17 29.05
C LEU A 28 7.23 -8.25 28.17
N ASN A 29 7.38 -9.46 28.75
CA ASN A 29 7.31 -10.71 28.03
C ASN A 29 5.91 -10.77 27.40
N ARG A 30 5.65 -9.88 26.45
CA ARG A 30 4.68 -10.13 25.40
C ARG A 30 5.36 -11.22 24.59
N GLY A 31 5.06 -12.47 24.93
CA GLY A 31 4.87 -13.46 23.90
C GLY A 31 3.80 -12.90 22.97
N SER A 32 4.21 -11.98 22.10
CA SER A 32 3.40 -11.47 21.02
C SER A 32 3.26 -12.66 20.11
N LYS A 33 2.13 -13.38 20.22
CA LYS A 33 1.58 -13.97 19.01
C LYS A 33 1.37 -12.77 18.11
N ASN A 34 2.37 -12.52 17.26
CA ASN A 34 2.27 -11.49 16.25
C ASN A 34 1.03 -11.85 15.46
N ASP A 35 0.06 -10.94 15.40
CA ASP A 35 -1.09 -11.12 14.53
C ASP A 35 -0.55 -11.34 13.12
N GLU A 36 -0.73 -12.56 12.60
CA GLU A 36 -0.25 -12.94 11.29
C GLU A 36 -1.35 -12.69 10.27
N LEU A 37 -1.13 -11.71 9.40
CA LEU A 37 -2.05 -11.43 8.31
C LEU A 37 -1.78 -12.42 7.18
N SER A 38 -2.63 -13.45 7.05
CA SER A 38 -2.56 -14.41 5.95
C SER A 38 -3.56 -14.05 4.85
N LEU A 39 -3.07 -13.69 3.66
CA LEU A 39 -3.91 -13.52 2.48
C LEU A 39 -4.27 -14.90 1.89
N SER A 40 -5.53 -15.07 1.49
CA SER A 40 -5.95 -16.24 0.70
C SER A 40 -5.16 -16.30 -0.62
N SER A 41 -5.01 -17.51 -1.18
CA SER A 41 -4.34 -17.71 -2.47
C SER A 41 -4.96 -16.83 -3.57
N THR A 42 -6.29 -16.83 -3.65
CA THR A 42 -7.05 -16.00 -4.59
C THR A 42 -6.77 -14.51 -4.42
N ALA A 43 -6.62 -14.01 -3.19
CA ALA A 43 -6.30 -12.61 -2.95
C ALA A 43 -4.90 -12.24 -3.44
N LYS A 44 -3.93 -13.16 -3.31
CA LYS A 44 -2.57 -12.97 -3.85
C LYS A 44 -2.59 -12.94 -5.38
N ASP A 45 -3.32 -13.87 -6.01
CA ASP A 45 -3.46 -13.92 -7.47
C ASP A 45 -4.11 -12.63 -8.01
N TYR A 46 -5.15 -12.15 -7.33
CA TYR A 46 -5.81 -10.90 -7.67
C TYR A 46 -4.85 -9.70 -7.56
N GLN A 47 -4.05 -9.64 -6.50
CA GLN A 47 -3.07 -8.56 -6.33
C GLN A 47 -2.02 -8.57 -7.44
N ILE A 48 -1.55 -9.75 -7.87
CA ILE A 48 -0.63 -9.90 -9.00
C ILE A 48 -1.29 -9.40 -10.29
N ALA A 49 -2.52 -9.84 -10.58
CA ALA A 49 -3.26 -9.40 -11.77
C ALA A 49 -3.49 -7.89 -11.78
N MET A 50 -3.83 -7.30 -10.63
CA MET A 50 -4.04 -5.86 -10.49
C MET A 50 -2.74 -5.07 -10.71
N ASN A 51 -1.62 -5.57 -10.20
CA ASN A 51 -0.31 -4.95 -10.42
C ASN A 51 0.10 -5.04 -11.90
N ALA A 52 -0.15 -6.18 -12.56
CA ALA A 52 0.10 -6.32 -13.99
C ALA A 52 -0.76 -5.33 -14.83
N LEU A 53 -2.03 -5.16 -14.44
CA LEU A 53 -2.91 -4.19 -15.09
C LEU A 53 -2.41 -2.75 -14.92
N LYS A 54 -1.95 -2.36 -13.72
CA LYS A 54 -1.38 -1.03 -13.46
C LYS A 54 -0.12 -0.73 -14.28
N ASN A 55 0.69 -1.76 -14.56
CA ASN A 55 1.90 -1.62 -15.35
C ASN A 55 1.63 -1.64 -16.86
N THR A 56 0.38 -1.89 -17.27
CA THR A 56 0.01 -1.87 -18.69
C THR A 56 -0.12 -0.42 -19.17
N PRO A 57 0.42 -0.06 -20.33
CA PRO A 57 0.30 1.29 -20.85
C PRO A 57 -1.15 1.63 -21.18
N ASP A 58 -1.57 2.86 -20.86
CA ASP A 58 -2.91 3.38 -21.19
C ASP A 58 -3.22 3.27 -22.69
N ILE A 59 -2.20 3.46 -23.53
CA ILE A 59 -2.33 3.39 -24.98
C ILE A 59 -1.62 2.17 -25.52
N ARG A 60 -2.40 1.26 -26.12
CA ARG A 60 -1.90 0.14 -26.92
C ARG A 60 -1.42 0.61 -28.29
N LYS A 61 -0.23 1.22 -28.36
CA LYS A 61 0.34 1.81 -29.58
C LYS A 61 0.31 0.89 -30.80
N GLU A 62 0.70 -0.37 -30.63
CA GLU A 62 0.68 -1.39 -31.69
C GLU A 62 -0.69 -1.51 -32.36
N LYS A 63 -1.77 -1.59 -31.56
CA LYS A 63 -3.14 -1.69 -32.08
C LYS A 63 -3.53 -0.44 -32.85
N VAL A 64 -3.14 0.74 -32.35
CA VAL A 64 -3.44 2.03 -32.99
C VAL A 64 -2.76 2.11 -34.35
N GLU A 65 -1.47 1.79 -34.41
CA GLU A 65 -0.71 1.81 -35.67
C GLU A 65 -1.24 0.79 -36.69
N ALA A 66 -1.59 -0.42 -36.25
CA ALA A 66 -2.20 -1.42 -37.13
C ALA A 66 -3.52 -0.94 -37.74
N ILE A 67 -4.39 -0.29 -36.96
CA ILE A 67 -5.66 0.26 -37.45
C ILE A 67 -5.40 1.45 -38.39
N LYS A 68 -4.48 2.35 -38.06
CA LYS A 68 -4.10 3.47 -38.93
C LYS A 68 -3.63 2.98 -40.29
N GLU A 69 -2.82 1.93 -40.31
CA GLU A 69 -2.32 1.34 -41.54
C GLU A 69 -3.46 0.74 -42.36
N GLN A 70 -4.37 -0.02 -41.75
CA GLN A 70 -5.55 -0.56 -42.43
C GLN A 70 -6.43 0.54 -43.05
N ILE A 71 -6.58 1.67 -42.35
CA ILE A 71 -7.30 2.83 -42.88
C ILE A 71 -6.55 3.42 -44.08
N ARG A 72 -5.23 3.61 -43.97
CA ARG A 72 -4.38 4.16 -45.03
C ARG A 72 -4.39 3.30 -46.29
N THR A 73 -4.37 1.98 -46.14
CA THR A 73 -4.40 1.02 -47.24
C THR A 73 -5.81 0.71 -47.74
N GLY A 74 -6.85 1.29 -47.12
CA GLY A 74 -8.26 1.05 -47.49
C GLY A 74 -8.77 -0.36 -47.17
N THR A 75 -8.06 -1.11 -46.33
CA THR A 75 -8.42 -2.50 -45.94
C THR A 75 -9.18 -2.55 -44.61
N TYR A 76 -9.42 -1.41 -43.97
CA TYR A 76 -10.25 -1.33 -42.78
C TYR A 76 -11.73 -1.55 -43.13
N VAL A 77 -12.28 -2.68 -42.69
CA VAL A 77 -13.69 -3.04 -42.93
C VAL A 77 -14.56 -2.54 -41.78
N ILE A 78 -15.56 -1.72 -42.12
CA ILE A 78 -16.54 -1.22 -41.16
C ILE A 78 -17.68 -2.22 -41.00
N ASP A 79 -17.89 -2.68 -39.78
CA ASP A 79 -18.97 -3.58 -39.40
C ASP A 79 -20.13 -2.77 -38.80
N SER A 80 -21.21 -2.63 -39.56
CA SER A 80 -22.41 -1.88 -39.15
C SER A 80 -23.12 -2.51 -37.95
N GLY A 81 -23.05 -3.84 -37.81
CA GLY A 81 -23.60 -4.56 -36.66
C GLY A 81 -22.88 -4.20 -35.37
N LYS A 82 -21.54 -4.18 -35.38
CA LYS A 82 -20.73 -3.74 -34.24
C LYS A 82 -20.98 -2.28 -33.86
N ILE A 83 -21.21 -1.41 -34.84
CA ILE A 83 -21.56 -0.01 -34.57
C ILE A 83 -22.90 0.06 -33.83
N ALA A 84 -23.94 -0.60 -34.34
CA ALA A 84 -25.25 -0.63 -33.71
C ALA A 84 -25.19 -1.25 -32.30
N GLU A 85 -24.45 -2.36 -32.12
CA GLU A 85 -24.23 -3.00 -30.82
C GLU A 85 -23.60 -2.02 -29.82
N LYS A 86 -22.58 -1.25 -30.22
CA LYS A 86 -21.94 -0.26 -29.33
C LYS A 86 -22.83 0.93 -29.02
N ILE A 87 -23.63 1.39 -29.97
CA ILE A 87 -24.63 2.45 -29.72
C ILE A 87 -25.65 1.95 -28.70
N LEU A 88 -26.27 0.78 -28.94
CA LEU A 88 -27.31 0.22 -28.08
C LEU A 88 -26.77 -0.20 -26.70
N GLY A 89 -25.57 -0.78 -26.65
CA GLY A 89 -24.91 -1.13 -25.40
C GLY A 89 -24.71 0.09 -24.50
N ASN A 90 -24.24 1.21 -25.06
CA ASN A 90 -24.01 2.45 -24.33
C ASN A 90 -25.29 3.13 -23.84
N ILE A 91 -26.42 2.96 -24.52
CA ILE A 91 -27.72 3.53 -24.08
C ILE A 91 -28.13 2.98 -22.71
N ASN A 92 -27.76 1.73 -22.39
CA ASN A 92 -28.07 1.12 -21.09
C ASN A 92 -27.10 1.53 -19.97
N PHE A 93 -25.95 2.14 -20.28
CA PHE A 93 -24.96 2.57 -19.28
C PHE A 93 -25.26 3.96 -18.68
N ASP A 94 -26.06 4.80 -19.35
CA ASP A 94 -26.45 6.12 -18.80
C ASP A 94 -27.65 6.07 -17.83
N LYS A 95 -28.13 4.87 -17.47
CA LYS A 95 -28.85 4.70 -16.20
C LYS A 95 -27.83 4.74 -15.07
N ARG A 96 -27.42 5.97 -14.75
CA ARG A 96 -26.71 6.30 -13.52
C ARG A 96 -27.48 5.73 -12.34
N VAL A 97 -26.76 5.03 -11.48
CA VAL A 97 -27.13 4.83 -10.08
C VAL A 97 -27.44 6.18 -9.44
#